data_AF-A0A673BTC7-F1
#
_entry.id   AF-A0A673BTC7-F1
#
_cell.length_a   1.000
_cell.length_b   1.000
_cell.length_c   1.000
_cell.angle_alpha   90.00
_cell.angle_beta   90.00
_cell.angle_gamma   90.00
#
_symmetry.space_group_name_H-M   'P 1'
#
loop_
_entity.id
_entity.type
_entity.pdbx_description
1 polymer ?
#
loop_
_entity_poly.entity_id
_entity_poly.type
_entity_poly.pdbx_seq_one_letter_code
_entity_poly.pdbx_strand_id
1 'polypeptide(L)'
;MPSVPLSKEPVNGPVCPHAAKLLNHANGDDPSRSIQLNAKNGGAERKWIRPDLPSRCTWSLGASKADSPHTQGPRKPAVPILPNILHRIGDTPLVRINKIPKVFGLKCEILAKCEFFNAGGSVKDRISLRMVEDAERAGILKPGDTIIEPTSGNTGIGLALAAAVKGYRCIIVMPEKMSMEKVDVLRALGAEIVRTPTSARFDSPESHVGVAWRLKNEIPNSHILDQYRNPSNPLAHYDTTAEEILEQCDGKVDMLVAGAGTGGTITGIARKLKERCPNIKIVGVDPEGSILAEPEELNKTDKTQYEVEGIGYDFIPTVLDRSVIDMWYKSNDEDSFNMSRMLIRDEGLLCGGSSGTAMAAAVNVAKELKEGQRCVVILPDSIRNYMSKFLSDKWMVQKGFLREEDLMVLTEQVLTVGQVLTVEQVLTVEQVLTVGQVSMVGQVLTVEQVLTVEQVLTVGQVFTVGQVLTVEQVLTVEQVLTVGQVLT
;
A
#
# COMPACT_ATOMS: atom_id res chain seq x y z
N MET A 1 46.77 -0.57 -32.64
CA MET A 1 46.27 -1.62 -31.72
C MET A 1 45.79 -2.78 -32.58
N PRO A 2 46.28 -4.01 -32.38
CA PRO A 2 45.92 -5.15 -33.22
C PRO A 2 44.57 -5.74 -32.80
N SER A 3 43.78 -6.14 -33.79
CA SER A 3 42.48 -6.79 -33.67
C SER A 3 42.60 -8.23 -33.18
N VAL A 4 41.80 -8.60 -32.18
CA VAL A 4 41.72 -9.96 -31.63
C VAL A 4 40.66 -10.77 -32.41
N PRO A 5 40.92 -12.03 -32.81
CA PRO A 5 39.93 -12.86 -33.50
C PRO A 5 38.92 -13.48 -32.51
N LEU A 6 37.64 -13.52 -32.90
CA LEU A 6 36.58 -14.25 -32.19
C LEU A 6 36.71 -15.76 -32.44
N SER A 7 37.28 -16.49 -31.49
CA SER A 7 37.18 -17.96 -31.43
C SER A 7 35.90 -18.36 -30.67
N LYS A 8 35.03 -19.14 -31.33
CA LYS A 8 33.86 -19.79 -30.72
C LYS A 8 34.30 -21.08 -30.02
N GLU A 9 34.47 -21.04 -28.71
CA GLU A 9 34.40 -22.23 -27.84
C GLU A 9 33.53 -21.91 -26.61
N PRO A 10 32.67 -22.83 -26.15
CA PRO A 10 31.81 -22.58 -25.00
C PRO A 10 32.61 -22.71 -23.70
N VAL A 11 32.77 -21.60 -22.98
CA VAL A 11 33.33 -21.57 -21.63
C VAL A 11 32.28 -22.06 -20.64
N ASN A 12 32.44 -23.29 -20.13
CA ASN A 12 31.67 -23.79 -18.99
C ASN A 12 32.17 -23.12 -17.70
N GLY A 13 31.56 -22.00 -17.34
CA GLY A 13 31.75 -21.35 -16.03
C GLY A 13 31.10 -22.13 -14.88
N PRO A 14 31.50 -21.88 -13.62
CA PRO A 14 30.94 -22.56 -12.46
C PRO A 14 29.45 -22.22 -12.29
N VAL A 15 28.61 -23.25 -12.30
CA VAL A 15 27.16 -23.15 -12.13
C VAL A 15 26.84 -22.76 -10.68
N CYS A 16 26.05 -21.70 -10.49
CA CYS A 16 25.57 -21.26 -9.19
C CYS A 16 24.85 -22.41 -8.46
N PRO A 17 25.18 -22.72 -7.19
CA PRO A 17 24.54 -23.81 -6.44
C PRO A 17 23.02 -23.63 -6.23
N HIS A 18 22.47 -22.44 -6.51
CA HIS A 18 21.02 -22.19 -6.52
C HIS A 18 20.32 -22.64 -7.82
N ALA A 19 21.04 -22.79 -8.93
CA ALA A 19 20.46 -23.26 -10.19
C ALA A 19 20.03 -24.74 -10.12
N ALA A 20 20.78 -25.57 -9.38
CA ALA A 20 20.45 -26.98 -9.20
C ALA A 20 19.18 -27.20 -8.33
N LYS A 21 18.90 -26.30 -7.38
CA LYS A 21 17.65 -26.33 -6.59
C LYS A 21 16.43 -25.92 -7.41
N LEU A 22 16.59 -25.06 -8.41
CA LEU A 22 15.51 -24.68 -9.32
C LEU A 22 15.23 -25.78 -10.38
N LEU A 23 16.26 -26.48 -10.85
CA LEU A 23 16.11 -27.55 -11.85
C LEU A 23 15.49 -28.85 -11.29
N ASN A 24 15.74 -29.19 -10.02
CA ASN A 24 15.13 -30.37 -9.41
C ASN A 24 13.65 -30.17 -9.02
N HIS A 25 13.13 -28.94 -9.06
CA HIS A 25 11.69 -28.67 -8.95
C HIS A 25 10.97 -28.57 -10.30
N ALA A 26 11.70 -28.59 -11.42
CA ALA A 26 11.13 -28.42 -12.76
C ALA A 26 10.57 -29.73 -13.38
N ASN A 27 10.82 -30.88 -12.76
CA ASN A 27 10.27 -32.18 -13.19
C ASN A 27 9.43 -32.79 -12.05
N GLY A 28 8.21 -32.27 -11.83
CA GLY A 28 7.24 -32.99 -11.02
C GLY A 28 6.14 -32.22 -10.31
N ASP A 29 6.17 -30.88 -10.22
CA ASP A 29 5.08 -30.14 -9.59
C ASP A 29 4.74 -28.86 -10.35
N ASP A 30 3.47 -28.76 -10.70
CA ASP A 30 2.82 -27.62 -11.37
C ASP A 30 2.91 -26.35 -10.50
N PRO A 31 3.49 -25.24 -11.00
CA PRO A 31 3.62 -23.98 -10.27
C PRO A 31 2.30 -23.22 -10.11
N SER A 32 1.17 -23.78 -10.57
CA SER A 32 -0.17 -23.18 -10.47
C SER A 32 -1.07 -23.76 -9.36
N ARG A 33 -0.53 -24.53 -8.39
CA ARG A 33 -1.30 -25.00 -7.22
C ARG A 33 -1.78 -23.84 -6.33
N SER A 34 -2.91 -23.25 -6.72
CA SER A 34 -3.83 -22.65 -5.78
C SER A 34 -4.20 -23.71 -4.74
N ILE A 35 -4.05 -23.38 -3.45
CA ILE A 35 -4.53 -24.24 -2.37
C ILE A 35 -6.06 -24.24 -2.46
N GLN A 36 -6.63 -25.23 -3.15
CA GLN A 36 -8.08 -25.43 -3.16
C GLN A 36 -8.51 -25.90 -1.77
N LEU A 37 -9.23 -25.03 -1.07
CA LEU A 37 -9.79 -25.32 0.23
C LEU A 37 -10.96 -26.30 0.07
N ASN A 38 -10.81 -27.54 0.55
CA ASN A 38 -11.92 -28.49 0.62
C ASN A 38 -12.93 -28.03 1.66
N ALA A 39 -14.15 -27.69 1.20
CA ALA A 39 -15.29 -27.37 2.06
C ALA A 39 -15.89 -28.64 2.68
N LYS A 40 -15.16 -29.30 3.59
CA LYS A 40 -15.71 -30.38 4.42
C LYS A 40 -15.16 -30.31 5.84
N ASN A 41 -15.92 -29.70 6.74
CA ASN A 41 -16.33 -30.25 8.04
C ASN A 41 -17.00 -29.17 8.89
N GLY A 42 -18.33 -29.22 8.95
CA GLY A 42 -19.09 -28.60 10.03
C GLY A 42 -18.96 -29.46 11.29
N GLY A 43 -18.71 -28.84 12.45
CA GLY A 43 -18.93 -29.46 13.75
C GLY A 43 -17.76 -29.54 14.74
N ALA A 44 -16.54 -29.08 14.40
CA ALA A 44 -15.46 -29.00 15.38
C ALA A 44 -15.42 -27.63 16.07
N GLU A 45 -15.42 -27.62 17.40
CA GLU A 45 -15.31 -26.43 18.25
C GLU A 45 -14.13 -25.54 17.80
N ARG A 46 -14.39 -24.24 17.56
CA ARG A 46 -13.40 -23.31 16.99
C ARG A 46 -12.20 -23.16 17.94
N LYS A 47 -11.09 -23.84 17.65
CA LYS A 47 -9.78 -23.59 18.29
C LYS A 47 -9.15 -22.31 17.73
N TRP A 48 -9.72 -21.16 18.07
CA TRP A 48 -9.22 -19.83 17.69
C TRP A 48 -9.24 -18.88 18.90
N ILE A 49 -8.15 -18.14 19.11
CA ILE A 49 -8.08 -17.07 20.09
C ILE A 49 -8.42 -15.74 19.42
N ARG A 50 -9.52 -15.10 19.86
CA ARG A 50 -9.99 -13.85 19.26
C ARG A 50 -8.94 -12.71 19.36
N PRO A 51 -8.79 -11.86 18.33
CA PRO A 51 -7.81 -10.77 18.31
C PRO A 51 -8.19 -9.57 19.18
N ASP A 52 -9.44 -9.55 19.68
CA ASP A 52 -10.04 -8.43 20.41
C ASP A 52 -10.31 -8.71 21.88
N LEU A 53 -9.70 -9.77 22.44
CA LEU A 53 -9.80 -9.98 23.88
C LEU A 53 -9.12 -8.79 24.60
N PRO A 54 -9.67 -8.33 25.73
CA PRO A 54 -9.02 -7.32 26.55
C PRO A 54 -7.58 -7.71 26.90
N SER A 55 -6.69 -6.73 26.91
CA SER A 55 -5.30 -6.95 27.32
C SER A 55 -5.23 -7.39 28.78
N ARG A 56 -4.31 -8.32 29.07
CA ARG A 56 -3.96 -8.73 30.44
C ARG A 56 -2.70 -8.02 30.96
N CYS A 57 -2.16 -7.09 30.18
CA CYS A 57 -0.99 -6.32 30.55
C CYS A 57 -1.30 -5.44 31.76
N THR A 58 -0.45 -5.49 32.79
CA THR A 58 -0.58 -4.71 34.04
C THR A 58 0.27 -3.44 34.04
N TRP A 59 0.88 -3.08 32.91
CA TRP A 59 1.60 -1.82 32.76
C TRP A 59 0.70 -0.65 33.17
N SER A 60 1.30 0.31 33.90
CA SER A 60 0.70 1.59 34.23
C SER A 60 1.80 2.65 34.27
N LEU A 61 1.44 3.91 34.00
CA LEU A 61 2.38 5.01 34.06
C LEU A 61 2.93 5.15 35.49
N GLY A 62 4.26 5.15 35.63
CA GLY A 62 4.94 5.23 36.92
C GLY A 62 5.28 3.86 37.55
N ALA A 63 4.83 2.74 36.96
CA ALA A 63 5.27 1.41 37.38
C ALA A 63 6.79 1.24 37.17
N SER A 64 7.43 0.46 38.06
CA SER A 64 8.86 0.19 37.95
C SER A 64 9.16 -0.62 36.68
N LYS A 65 10.19 -0.21 35.94
CA LYS A 65 10.67 -0.97 34.77
C LYS A 65 11.19 -2.36 35.13
N ALA A 66 11.68 -2.53 36.36
CA ALA A 66 12.17 -3.82 36.86
C ALA A 66 11.05 -4.86 37.04
N ASP A 67 9.80 -4.40 37.16
CA ASP A 67 8.64 -5.29 37.34
C ASP A 67 8.06 -5.76 36.00
N SER A 68 8.59 -5.27 34.87
CA SER A 68 8.13 -5.71 33.55
C SER A 68 8.50 -7.17 33.30
N PRO A 69 7.54 -8.05 33.00
CA PRO A 69 7.80 -9.47 32.72
C PRO A 69 8.32 -9.69 31.30
N HIS A 70 8.43 -8.63 30.50
CA HIS A 70 8.74 -8.70 29.08
C HIS A 70 10.24 -8.63 28.81
N THR A 71 10.68 -9.30 27.74
CA THR A 71 12.03 -9.13 27.22
C THR A 71 12.26 -7.66 26.87
N GLN A 72 13.36 -7.10 27.35
CA GLN A 72 13.81 -5.77 26.93
C GLN A 72 15.04 -5.92 26.05
N GLY A 73 14.99 -5.33 24.86
CA GLY A 73 16.13 -5.28 23.95
C GLY A 73 16.73 -3.88 23.96
N PRO A 74 17.93 -3.66 24.54
CA PRO A 74 18.58 -2.35 24.40
C PRO A 74 18.88 -2.09 22.93
N ARG A 75 18.78 -0.82 22.51
CA ARG A 75 19.21 -0.39 21.18
C ARG A 75 20.68 -0.75 21.00
N LYS A 76 20.99 -1.45 19.91
CA LYS A 76 22.36 -1.78 19.53
C LYS A 76 22.84 -0.79 18.47
N PRO A 77 24.05 -0.24 18.59
CA PRO A 77 24.59 0.63 17.54
C PRO A 77 24.76 -0.14 16.23
N ALA A 78 24.60 0.56 15.12
CA ALA A 78 24.83 0.00 13.79
C ALA A 78 26.29 -0.49 13.67
N VAL A 79 26.46 -1.70 13.15
CA VAL A 79 27.79 -2.25 12.83
C VAL A 79 28.22 -1.80 11.42
N PRO A 80 29.52 -1.59 11.14
CA PRO A 80 29.98 -1.09 9.83
C PRO A 80 29.61 -1.99 8.65
N ILE A 81 29.62 -3.32 8.86
CA ILE A 81 29.20 -4.33 7.89
C ILE A 81 28.04 -5.09 8.51
N LEU A 82 26.86 -4.98 7.90
CA LEU A 82 25.65 -5.65 8.37
C LEU A 82 25.76 -7.17 8.12
N PRO A 83 25.53 -8.03 9.12
CA PRO A 83 25.58 -9.50 8.95
C PRO A 83 24.56 -10.03 7.94
N ASN A 84 23.39 -9.39 7.87
CA ASN A 84 22.34 -9.63 6.89
C ASN A 84 21.39 -8.42 6.85
N ILE A 85 20.43 -8.45 5.93
CA ILE A 85 19.51 -7.33 5.68
C ILE A 85 18.56 -7.02 6.85
N LEU A 86 18.31 -7.96 7.76
CA LEU A 86 17.45 -7.73 8.93
C LEU A 86 18.08 -6.73 9.91
N HIS A 87 19.41 -6.57 9.88
CA HIS A 87 20.10 -5.52 10.63
C HIS A 87 19.90 -4.11 10.04
N ARG A 88 19.21 -3.99 8.88
CA ARG A 88 18.76 -2.70 8.32
C ARG A 88 17.30 -2.39 8.69
N ILE A 89 16.82 -2.96 9.79
CA ILE A 89 15.52 -2.65 10.39
C ILE A 89 15.78 -1.82 11.65
N GLY A 90 15.13 -0.68 11.76
CA GLY A 90 15.41 0.33 12.78
C GLY A 90 16.38 1.41 12.31
N ASP A 91 16.71 2.31 13.23
CA ASP A 91 17.56 3.48 12.96
C ASP A 91 17.05 4.29 11.76
N THR A 92 15.74 4.50 11.72
CA THR A 92 15.08 5.21 10.62
C THR A 92 15.28 6.72 10.77
N PRO A 93 15.39 7.46 9.65
CA PRO A 93 15.66 8.88 9.72
C PRO A 93 14.45 9.65 10.28
N LEU A 94 14.76 10.71 11.02
CA LEU A 94 13.80 11.73 11.44
C LEU A 94 14.08 12.99 10.63
N VAL A 95 13.16 13.33 9.74
CA VAL A 95 13.36 14.35 8.70
C VAL A 95 12.46 15.55 8.97
N ARG A 96 13.01 16.77 8.94
CA ARG A 96 12.22 18.00 9.06
C ARG A 96 11.35 18.22 7.83
N ILE A 97 10.07 18.56 8.04
CA ILE A 97 9.14 18.97 6.99
C ILE A 97 9.20 20.49 6.85
N ASN A 98 9.46 21.00 5.64
CA ASN A 98 9.89 22.40 5.47
C ASN A 98 8.87 23.28 4.75
N LYS A 99 8.14 22.73 3.77
CA LYS A 99 7.17 23.46 2.94
C LYS A 99 5.76 23.32 3.48
N ILE A 100 5.32 22.09 3.77
CA ILE A 100 3.94 21.80 4.20
C ILE A 100 3.54 22.63 5.44
N PRO A 101 4.33 22.72 6.53
CA PRO A 101 3.98 23.53 7.70
C PRO A 101 3.69 25.00 7.37
N LYS A 102 4.44 25.57 6.41
CA LYS A 102 4.26 26.97 5.97
C LYS A 102 2.94 27.16 5.24
N VAL A 103 2.57 26.22 4.37
CA VAL A 103 1.29 26.23 3.64
C VAL A 103 0.11 26.23 4.62
N PHE A 104 0.23 25.47 5.71
CA PHE A 104 -0.83 25.37 6.73
C PHE A 104 -0.68 26.38 7.89
N GLY A 105 0.26 27.32 7.81
CA GLY A 105 0.46 28.38 8.81
C GLY A 105 0.93 27.89 10.19
N LEU A 106 1.63 26.75 10.24
CA LEU A 106 2.14 26.18 11.49
C LEU A 106 3.39 26.91 11.97
N LYS A 107 3.49 27.08 13.30
CA LYS A 107 4.63 27.76 13.96
C LYS A 107 5.63 26.79 14.58
N CYS A 108 5.18 25.58 14.89
CA CYS A 108 6.00 24.52 15.48
C CYS A 108 6.87 23.81 14.44
N GLU A 109 7.88 23.08 14.90
CA GLU A 109 8.67 22.19 14.05
C GLU A 109 7.90 20.88 13.81
N ILE A 110 7.66 20.55 12.54
CA ILE A 110 7.12 19.24 12.15
C ILE A 110 8.26 18.34 11.69
N LEU A 111 8.38 17.17 12.30
CA LEU A 111 9.34 16.14 11.93
C LEU A 111 8.61 14.86 11.50
N ALA A 112 9.09 14.22 10.44
CA ALA A 112 8.60 12.94 9.96
C ALA A 112 9.56 11.81 10.32
N LYS A 113 9.06 10.79 11.03
CA LYS A 113 9.78 9.55 11.29
C LYS A 113 9.56 8.60 10.12
N CYS A 114 10.55 8.47 9.24
CA CYS A 114 10.43 7.81 7.94
C CYS A 114 10.65 6.30 8.04
N GLU A 115 9.63 5.58 8.50
CA GLU A 115 9.68 4.12 8.67
C GLU A 115 9.72 3.33 7.37
N PHE A 116 9.48 3.98 6.24
CA PHE A 116 9.61 3.41 4.91
C PHE A 116 11.06 3.14 4.46
N PHE A 117 12.06 3.53 5.25
CA PHE A 117 13.48 3.20 5.04
C PHE A 117 13.93 1.87 5.66
N ASN A 118 13.05 1.19 6.41
CA ASN A 118 13.35 -0.17 6.85
C ASN A 118 13.53 -1.11 5.64
N ALA A 119 14.27 -2.21 5.83
CA ALA A 119 14.64 -3.14 4.77
C ALA A 119 13.49 -3.64 3.87
N GLY A 120 12.35 -3.99 4.46
CA GLY A 120 11.14 -4.42 3.75
C GLY A 120 10.27 -3.26 3.25
N GLY A 121 10.61 -2.03 3.63
CA GLY A 121 9.97 -0.79 3.19
C GLY A 121 8.83 -0.31 4.08
N SER A 122 8.73 -0.79 5.34
CA SER A 122 7.67 -0.35 6.25
C SER A 122 8.02 -0.45 7.74
N VAL A 123 7.24 0.25 8.57
CA VAL A 123 7.26 0.16 10.04
C VAL A 123 7.04 -1.27 10.57
N LYS A 124 6.39 -2.14 9.77
CA LYS A 124 6.06 -3.51 10.20
C LYS A 124 7.25 -4.44 10.17
N ASP A 125 8.36 -4.06 9.55
CA ASP A 125 9.60 -4.83 9.56
C ASP A 125 10.12 -4.98 11.00
N ARG A 126 9.96 -3.93 11.83
CA ARG A 126 10.32 -3.94 13.25
C ARG A 126 9.62 -5.03 14.03
N ILE A 127 8.29 -5.09 13.91
CA ILE A 127 7.48 -6.06 14.65
C ILE A 127 7.69 -7.46 14.12
N SER A 128 7.92 -7.59 12.81
CA SER A 128 8.17 -8.87 12.17
C SER A 128 9.46 -9.49 12.69
N LEU A 129 10.55 -8.70 12.72
CA LEU A 129 11.81 -9.13 13.30
C LEU A 129 11.65 -9.46 14.79
N ARG A 130 11.04 -8.56 15.57
CA ARG A 130 10.88 -8.73 17.01
C ARG A 130 10.04 -9.97 17.38
N MET A 131 8.92 -10.21 16.69
CA MET A 131 8.08 -11.39 16.90
C MET A 131 8.83 -12.69 16.59
N VAL A 132 9.62 -12.72 15.51
CA VAL A 132 10.43 -13.88 15.14
C VAL A 132 11.53 -14.13 16.18
N GLU A 133 12.28 -13.10 16.57
CA GLU A 133 13.38 -13.23 17.54
C GLU A 133 12.90 -13.63 18.94
N ASP A 134 11.77 -13.10 19.40
CA ASP A 134 11.20 -13.50 20.69
C ASP A 134 10.65 -14.93 20.63
N ALA A 135 10.04 -15.35 19.51
CA ALA A 135 9.59 -16.73 19.33
C ALA A 135 10.75 -17.74 19.22
N GLU A 136 11.86 -17.37 18.56
CA GLU A 136 13.11 -18.14 18.54
C GLU A 136 13.67 -18.28 19.96
N ARG A 137 13.78 -17.17 20.70
CA ARG A 137 14.31 -17.15 22.08
C ARG A 137 13.46 -17.97 23.05
N ALA A 138 12.14 -17.98 22.86
CA ALA A 138 11.21 -18.77 23.66
C ALA A 138 11.19 -20.26 23.27
N GLY A 139 11.91 -20.66 22.22
CA GLY A 139 11.90 -22.04 21.70
C GLY A 139 10.58 -22.44 21.03
N ILE A 140 9.69 -21.47 20.77
CA ILE A 140 8.42 -21.70 20.07
C ILE A 140 8.70 -21.98 18.60
N LEU A 141 9.53 -21.15 17.98
CA LEU A 141 9.90 -21.25 16.58
C LEU A 141 11.22 -22.00 16.41
N LYS A 142 11.20 -23.16 15.74
CA LYS A 142 12.37 -24.02 15.50
C LYS A 142 12.84 -23.90 14.05
N PRO A 143 14.13 -24.15 13.72
CA PRO A 143 14.63 -24.07 12.36
C PRO A 143 13.77 -24.87 11.35
N GLY A 144 13.36 -24.21 10.26
CA GLY A 144 12.50 -24.82 9.24
C GLY A 144 11.01 -24.88 9.57
N ASP A 145 10.56 -24.38 10.73
CA ASP A 145 9.13 -24.24 11.05
C ASP A 145 8.42 -23.30 10.05
N THR A 146 7.09 -23.36 10.02
CA THR A 146 6.25 -22.52 9.14
C THR A 146 5.64 -21.34 9.91
N ILE A 147 5.77 -20.13 9.38
CA ILE A 147 5.10 -18.93 9.88
C ILE A 147 3.84 -18.70 9.04
N ILE A 148 2.70 -18.53 9.70
CA ILE A 148 1.41 -18.20 9.08
C ILE A 148 0.93 -16.88 9.70
N GLU A 149 0.62 -15.85 8.90
CA GLU A 149 0.17 -14.57 9.48
C GLU A 149 -1.05 -13.98 8.74
N PRO A 150 -2.14 -13.65 9.46
CA PRO A 150 -3.25 -12.84 8.93
C PRO A 150 -2.86 -11.35 8.93
N THR A 151 -2.84 -10.71 7.76
CA THR A 151 -2.29 -9.35 7.64
C THR A 151 -2.84 -8.53 6.48
N SER A 152 -2.80 -7.20 6.64
CA SER A 152 -3.07 -6.19 5.61
C SER A 152 -1.88 -5.95 4.66
N GLY A 153 -0.81 -6.74 4.80
CA GLY A 153 0.26 -6.88 3.80
C GLY A 153 1.65 -6.53 4.34
N ASN A 154 1.83 -5.37 4.98
CA ASN A 154 3.16 -4.92 5.40
C ASN A 154 3.81 -5.85 6.45
N THR A 155 3.05 -6.32 7.44
CA THR A 155 3.55 -7.35 8.38
C THR A 155 3.87 -8.66 7.66
N GLY A 156 3.10 -8.98 6.60
CA GLY A 156 3.41 -10.14 5.78
C GLY A 156 4.73 -10.00 5.04
N ILE A 157 5.01 -8.82 4.48
CA ILE A 157 6.29 -8.53 3.79
C ILE A 157 7.46 -8.62 4.77
N GLY A 158 7.33 -8.01 5.96
CA GLY A 158 8.37 -8.08 6.99
C GLY A 158 8.64 -9.52 7.46
N LEU A 159 7.58 -10.33 7.67
CA LEU A 159 7.72 -11.74 8.05
C LEU A 159 8.26 -12.60 6.91
N ALA A 160 7.84 -12.38 5.67
CA ALA A 160 8.38 -13.06 4.50
C ALA A 160 9.88 -12.74 4.30
N LEU A 161 10.29 -11.49 4.50
CA LEU A 161 11.69 -11.09 4.47
C LEU A 161 12.50 -11.79 5.57
N ALA A 162 12.00 -11.80 6.81
CA ALA A 162 12.64 -12.50 7.92
C ALA A 162 12.72 -14.02 7.67
N ALA A 163 11.65 -14.62 7.16
CA ALA A 163 11.57 -16.03 6.83
C ALA A 163 12.56 -16.42 5.73
N ALA A 164 12.67 -15.63 4.66
CA ALA A 164 13.63 -15.86 3.58
C ALA A 164 15.09 -15.83 4.08
N VAL A 165 15.41 -14.91 5.00
CA VAL A 165 16.77 -14.79 5.56
C VAL A 165 17.08 -15.90 6.58
N LYS A 166 16.11 -16.26 7.43
CA LYS A 166 16.29 -17.21 8.54
C LYS A 166 15.95 -18.66 8.19
N GLY A 167 15.41 -18.91 6.99
CA GLY A 167 15.09 -20.26 6.50
C GLY A 167 13.76 -20.82 7.04
N TYR A 168 12.75 -19.98 7.23
CA TYR A 168 11.39 -20.40 7.55
C TYR A 168 10.51 -20.47 6.31
N ARG A 169 9.54 -21.39 6.30
CA ARG A 169 8.44 -21.33 5.33
C ARG A 169 7.48 -20.23 5.76
N CYS A 170 6.94 -19.45 4.82
CA CYS A 170 6.04 -18.33 5.13
C CYS A 170 4.74 -18.44 4.33
N ILE A 171 3.61 -18.32 5.02
CA ILE A 171 2.26 -18.31 4.43
C ILE A 171 1.54 -17.05 4.90
N ILE A 172 1.16 -16.19 3.96
CA ILE A 172 0.48 -14.93 4.25
C ILE A 172 -0.99 -15.05 3.86
N VAL A 173 -1.87 -14.76 4.82
CA VAL A 173 -3.32 -14.71 4.60
C VAL A 173 -3.76 -13.24 4.57
N MET A 174 -4.28 -12.78 3.42
CA MET A 174 -4.65 -11.36 3.25
C MET A 174 -5.98 -11.18 2.50
N PRO A 175 -6.72 -10.08 2.75
CA PRO A 175 -7.89 -9.74 1.97
C PRO A 175 -7.59 -9.47 0.48
N GLU A 176 -8.61 -9.63 -0.36
CA GLU A 176 -8.55 -9.36 -1.81
C GLU A 176 -8.30 -7.88 -2.16
N LYS A 177 -8.76 -6.92 -1.33
CA LYS A 177 -8.57 -5.47 -1.61
C LYS A 177 -7.12 -4.99 -1.62
N MET A 178 -6.21 -5.78 -1.04
CA MET A 178 -4.80 -5.41 -0.91
C MET A 178 -4.12 -5.41 -2.28
N SER A 179 -3.35 -4.36 -2.55
CA SER A 179 -2.63 -4.09 -3.82
C SER A 179 -1.94 -5.31 -4.43
N MET A 180 -1.83 -5.38 -5.76
CA MET A 180 -1.08 -6.45 -6.43
C MET A 180 0.43 -6.33 -6.20
N GLU A 181 0.94 -5.12 -6.01
CA GLU A 181 2.34 -4.85 -5.71
C GLU A 181 2.79 -5.57 -4.44
N LYS A 182 1.96 -5.60 -3.40
CA LYS A 182 2.22 -6.38 -2.18
C LYS A 182 2.31 -7.88 -2.46
N VAL A 183 1.45 -8.40 -3.34
CA VAL A 183 1.48 -9.81 -3.72
C VAL A 183 2.74 -10.16 -4.49
N ASP A 184 3.16 -9.31 -5.41
CA ASP A 184 4.36 -9.56 -6.21
C ASP A 184 5.62 -9.52 -5.35
N VAL A 185 5.70 -8.58 -4.39
CA VAL A 185 6.80 -8.55 -3.39
C VAL A 185 6.80 -9.82 -2.54
N LEU A 186 5.63 -10.26 -2.05
CA LEU A 186 5.53 -11.47 -1.22
C LEU A 186 5.93 -12.73 -1.99
N ARG A 187 5.49 -12.88 -3.24
CA ARG A 187 5.91 -14.00 -4.11
C ARG A 187 7.41 -13.98 -4.35
N ALA A 188 7.99 -12.79 -4.62
CA ALA A 188 9.43 -12.64 -4.83
C ALA A 188 10.25 -13.00 -3.58
N LEU A 189 9.69 -12.78 -2.38
CA LEU A 189 10.28 -13.22 -1.11
C LEU A 189 10.07 -14.71 -0.81
N GLY A 190 9.36 -15.44 -1.68
CA GLY A 190 9.08 -16.87 -1.50
C GLY A 190 7.94 -17.19 -0.54
N ALA A 191 7.09 -16.21 -0.21
CA ALA A 191 5.90 -16.47 0.59
C ALA A 191 4.76 -17.07 -0.23
N GLU A 192 4.07 -18.05 0.35
CA GLU A 192 2.79 -18.54 -0.14
C GLU A 192 1.68 -17.57 0.24
N ILE A 193 0.71 -17.35 -0.65
CA ILE A 193 -0.31 -16.32 -0.45
C ILE A 193 -1.70 -16.94 -0.54
N VAL A 194 -2.49 -16.71 0.50
CA VAL A 194 -3.91 -17.09 0.56
C VAL A 194 -4.75 -15.82 0.62
N ARG A 195 -5.65 -15.66 -0.36
CA ARG A 195 -6.58 -14.53 -0.41
C ARG A 195 -7.88 -14.87 0.31
N THR A 196 -8.50 -13.88 0.97
CA THR A 196 -9.82 -14.01 1.59
C THR A 196 -10.77 -12.88 1.14
N PRO A 197 -12.10 -13.12 1.13
CA PRO A 197 -13.07 -12.08 0.78
C PRO A 197 -12.92 -10.83 1.66
N THR A 198 -12.94 -9.65 1.06
CA THR A 198 -12.79 -8.38 1.79
C THR A 198 -13.98 -8.06 2.69
N SER A 199 -15.18 -8.51 2.31
CA SER A 199 -16.43 -8.32 3.05
C SER A 199 -16.61 -9.26 4.25
N ALA A 200 -15.71 -10.24 4.44
CA ALA A 200 -15.80 -11.16 5.55
C ALA A 200 -15.49 -10.44 6.87
N ARG A 201 -16.46 -10.46 7.80
CA ARG A 201 -16.28 -10.00 9.19
C ARG A 201 -15.11 -10.72 9.85
N PHE A 202 -14.41 -10.07 10.79
CA PHE A 202 -13.25 -10.67 11.45
C PHE A 202 -13.56 -12.03 12.12
N ASP A 203 -14.79 -12.24 12.59
CA ASP A 203 -15.24 -13.46 13.28
C ASP A 203 -15.88 -14.53 12.38
N SER A 204 -15.92 -14.28 11.07
CA SER A 204 -16.31 -15.30 10.08
C SER A 204 -15.16 -16.29 9.84
N PRO A 205 -15.46 -17.59 9.61
CA PRO A 205 -14.45 -18.59 9.24
C PRO A 205 -13.66 -18.25 7.96
N GLU A 206 -14.27 -17.45 7.08
CA GLU A 206 -13.72 -17.00 5.81
C GLU A 206 -12.86 -15.74 5.96
N SER A 207 -12.83 -15.13 7.15
CA SER A 207 -11.95 -14.01 7.43
C SER A 207 -10.49 -14.42 7.32
N HIS A 208 -9.61 -13.49 6.97
CA HIS A 208 -8.17 -13.72 6.96
C HIS A 208 -7.65 -14.30 8.29
N VAL A 209 -8.26 -13.93 9.42
CA VAL A 209 -7.93 -14.51 10.73
C VAL A 209 -8.42 -15.95 10.84
N GLY A 210 -9.68 -16.22 10.52
CA GLY A 210 -10.26 -17.57 10.55
C GLY A 210 -9.50 -18.56 9.66
N VAL A 211 -9.17 -18.14 8.43
CA VAL A 211 -8.41 -18.95 7.48
C VAL A 211 -6.99 -19.21 7.96
N ALA A 212 -6.29 -18.22 8.55
CA ALA A 212 -4.97 -18.44 9.12
C ALA A 212 -5.00 -19.50 10.23
N TRP A 213 -5.98 -19.46 11.13
CA TRP A 213 -6.14 -20.44 12.21
C TRP A 213 -6.49 -21.84 11.70
N ARG A 214 -7.30 -21.95 10.64
CA ARG A 214 -7.54 -23.23 9.97
C ARG A 214 -6.23 -23.80 9.42
N LEU A 215 -5.47 -23.02 8.66
CA LEU A 215 -4.17 -23.45 8.11
C LEU A 215 -3.19 -23.87 9.21
N LYS A 216 -3.13 -23.13 10.32
CA LYS A 216 -2.29 -23.51 11.47
C LYS A 216 -2.66 -24.88 12.05
N ASN A 217 -3.95 -25.23 12.07
CA ASN A 217 -4.40 -26.52 12.59
C ASN A 217 -4.16 -27.68 11.61
N GLU A 218 -4.01 -27.39 10.33
CA GLU A 218 -3.78 -28.37 9.26
C GLU A 218 -2.29 -28.58 8.95
N ILE A 219 -1.44 -27.57 9.18
CA ILE A 219 -0.02 -27.60 8.83
C ILE A 219 0.81 -27.90 10.09
N PRO A 220 1.53 -29.04 10.14
CA PRO A 220 2.44 -29.36 11.25
C PRO A 220 3.55 -28.31 11.40
N ASN A 221 4.07 -28.14 12.62
CA ASN A 221 5.16 -27.20 12.92
C ASN A 221 4.89 -25.76 12.43
N SER A 222 3.62 -25.34 12.45
CA SER A 222 3.22 -24.01 12.02
C SER A 222 2.79 -23.13 13.19
N HIS A 223 3.07 -21.84 13.05
CA HIS A 223 2.85 -20.84 14.09
C HIS A 223 2.20 -19.61 13.51
N ILE A 224 1.20 -19.09 14.22
CA ILE A 224 0.71 -17.74 14.00
C ILE A 224 1.36 -16.85 15.04
N LEU A 225 2.12 -15.85 14.60
CA LEU A 225 2.81 -14.94 15.51
C LEU A 225 1.85 -13.91 16.08
N ASP A 226 0.79 -13.58 15.36
CA ASP A 226 -0.40 -12.84 15.81
C ASP A 226 -0.09 -11.41 16.25
N GLN A 227 0.11 -10.53 15.27
CA GLN A 227 0.37 -9.11 15.49
C GLN A 227 -0.72 -8.38 16.31
N TYR A 228 -1.94 -8.92 16.43
CA TYR A 228 -3.04 -8.29 17.16
C TYR A 228 -2.96 -8.53 18.67
N ARG A 229 -2.25 -9.58 19.10
CA ARG A 229 -2.16 -10.02 20.49
C ARG A 229 -0.74 -10.07 21.03
N ASN A 230 0.24 -10.23 20.17
CA ASN A 230 1.62 -10.49 20.57
C ASN A 230 2.28 -9.23 21.17
N PRO A 231 2.76 -9.27 22.43
CA PRO A 231 3.40 -8.12 23.07
C PRO A 231 4.66 -7.65 22.32
N SER A 232 5.30 -8.53 21.55
CA SER A 232 6.45 -8.18 20.68
C SER A 232 6.14 -7.03 19.72
N ASN A 233 4.89 -6.86 19.29
CA ASN A 233 4.48 -5.76 18.42
C ASN A 233 4.63 -4.39 19.13
N PRO A 234 3.87 -4.06 20.18
CA PRO A 234 4.06 -2.79 20.88
C PRO A 234 5.44 -2.67 21.53
N LEU A 235 6.05 -3.77 21.98
CA LEU A 235 7.40 -3.75 22.55
C LEU A 235 8.48 -3.36 21.55
N ALA A 236 8.38 -3.77 20.28
CA ALA A 236 9.32 -3.30 19.25
C ALA A 236 9.36 -1.77 19.19
N HIS A 237 8.19 -1.15 19.29
CA HIS A 237 8.05 0.31 19.23
C HIS A 237 8.41 1.01 20.54
N TYR A 238 8.08 0.40 21.69
CA TYR A 238 8.48 0.89 23.01
C TYR A 238 9.99 0.85 23.20
N ASP A 239 10.65 -0.26 22.82
CA ASP A 239 12.08 -0.47 23.04
C ASP A 239 12.96 0.23 22.00
N THR A 240 12.48 0.37 20.75
CA THR A 240 13.31 0.93 19.66
C THR A 240 12.76 2.23 19.10
N THR A 241 11.59 2.22 18.46
CA THR A 241 11.07 3.40 17.74
C THR A 241 10.97 4.63 18.66
N ALA A 242 10.49 4.46 19.89
CA ALA A 242 10.37 5.55 20.84
C ALA A 242 11.72 6.06 21.36
N GLU A 243 12.67 5.17 21.65
CA GLU A 243 14.01 5.56 22.08
C GLU A 243 14.77 6.27 20.94
N GLU A 244 14.60 5.84 19.68
CA GLU A 244 15.12 6.55 18.52
C GLU A 244 14.56 7.96 18.41
N ILE A 245 13.23 8.14 18.59
CA ILE A 245 12.60 9.47 18.57
C ILE A 245 13.14 10.33 19.72
N LEU A 246 13.28 9.78 20.92
CA LEU A 246 13.82 10.50 22.08
C LEU A 246 15.25 10.96 21.83
N GLU A 247 16.11 10.08 21.31
CA GLU A 247 17.50 10.40 20.99
C GLU A 247 17.60 11.45 19.88
N GLN A 248 16.87 11.26 18.77
CA GLN A 248 16.89 12.17 17.62
C GLN A 248 16.31 13.55 17.95
N CYS A 249 15.51 13.65 19.02
CA CYS A 249 14.89 14.89 19.48
C CYS A 249 15.55 15.52 20.71
N ASP A 250 16.68 14.98 21.20
CA ASP A 250 17.31 15.39 22.48
C ASP A 250 16.31 15.40 23.66
N GLY A 251 15.38 14.44 23.68
CA GLY A 251 14.32 14.31 24.67
C GLY A 251 13.21 15.38 24.59
N LYS A 252 13.20 16.23 23.57
CA LYS A 252 12.23 17.33 23.41
C LYS A 252 11.23 17.03 22.30
N VAL A 253 10.05 16.57 22.70
CA VAL A 253 8.89 16.31 21.81
C VAL A 253 7.62 16.72 22.54
N ASP A 254 6.81 17.56 21.90
CA ASP A 254 5.56 18.09 22.47
C ASP A 254 4.33 17.33 21.98
N MET A 255 4.40 16.76 20.77
CA MET A 255 3.30 16.03 20.16
C MET A 255 3.81 14.87 19.32
N LEU A 256 3.08 13.75 19.35
CA LEU A 256 3.27 12.62 18.43
C LEU A 256 1.95 12.30 17.73
N VAL A 257 2.00 12.17 16.40
CA VAL A 257 0.84 11.80 15.56
C VAL A 257 1.13 10.49 14.83
N ALA A 258 0.24 9.50 14.98
CA ALA A 258 0.37 8.20 14.33
C ALA A 258 -0.98 7.59 13.95
N GLY A 259 -1.06 7.00 12.75
CA GLY A 259 -2.20 6.19 12.33
C GLY A 259 -2.30 4.88 13.12
N ALA A 260 -3.52 4.49 13.50
CA ALA A 260 -3.78 3.27 14.25
C ALA A 260 -4.27 2.14 13.32
N GLY A 261 -3.51 1.04 13.27
CA GLY A 261 -3.96 -0.25 12.70
C GLY A 261 -4.14 -1.26 13.82
N THR A 262 -3.14 -2.14 14.01
CA THR A 262 -3.09 -2.99 15.21
C THR A 262 -3.03 -2.19 16.52
N GLY A 263 -2.59 -0.93 16.46
CA GLY A 263 -2.38 -0.08 17.62
C GLY A 263 -1.01 -0.26 18.29
N GLY A 264 -0.20 -1.23 17.88
CA GLY A 264 1.10 -1.49 18.50
C GLY A 264 2.08 -0.33 18.37
N THR A 265 2.14 0.35 17.22
CA THR A 265 3.01 1.53 17.02
C THR A 265 2.66 2.67 17.97
N ILE A 266 1.40 3.11 18.00
CA ILE A 266 0.99 4.22 18.86
C ILE A 266 1.08 3.82 20.35
N THR A 267 0.69 2.60 20.72
CA THR A 267 0.77 2.10 22.11
C THR A 267 2.21 2.07 22.60
N GLY A 268 3.11 1.43 21.85
CA GLY A 268 4.51 1.28 22.26
C GLY A 268 5.20 2.63 22.39
N ILE A 269 5.01 3.53 21.41
CA ILE A 269 5.60 4.87 21.44
C ILE A 269 5.01 5.70 22.58
N ALA A 270 3.68 5.74 22.71
CA ALA A 270 3.00 6.55 23.72
C ALA A 270 3.37 6.14 25.15
N ARG A 271 3.42 4.84 25.45
CA ARG A 271 3.84 4.35 26.78
C ARG A 271 5.24 4.85 27.15
N LYS A 272 6.21 4.74 26.22
CA LYS A 272 7.58 5.22 26.47
C LYS A 272 7.63 6.75 26.56
N LEU A 273 6.98 7.46 25.65
CA LEU A 273 7.03 8.91 25.62
C LEU A 273 6.32 9.52 26.83
N LYS A 274 5.23 8.96 27.33
CA LYS A 274 4.61 9.43 28.58
C LYS A 274 5.51 9.20 29.81
N GLU A 275 6.33 8.14 29.83
CA GLU A 275 7.32 7.93 30.89
C GLU A 275 8.47 8.96 30.85
N ARG A 276 8.83 9.49 29.67
CA ARG A 276 10.04 10.31 29.46
C ARG A 276 9.76 11.79 29.21
N CYS A 277 8.60 12.10 28.63
CA CYS A 277 8.11 13.41 28.24
C CYS A 277 6.67 13.56 28.78
N PRO A 278 6.47 13.83 30.09
CA PRO A 278 5.16 13.72 30.73
C PRO A 278 4.08 14.64 30.16
N ASN A 279 4.47 15.74 29.50
CA ASN A 279 3.56 16.72 28.89
C ASN A 279 3.29 16.45 27.39
N ILE A 280 3.81 15.35 26.83
CA ILE A 280 3.61 15.04 25.42
C ILE A 280 2.12 14.77 25.14
N LYS A 281 1.62 15.32 24.04
CA LYS A 281 0.30 14.97 23.49
C LYS A 281 0.42 13.85 22.46
N ILE A 282 -0.34 12.78 22.65
CA ILE A 282 -0.42 11.63 21.75
C ILE A 282 -1.71 11.71 20.94
N VAL A 283 -1.59 11.76 19.62
CA VAL A 283 -2.70 11.85 18.68
C VAL A 283 -2.80 10.55 17.88
N GLY A 284 -3.91 9.83 18.07
CA GLY A 284 -4.29 8.68 17.25
C GLY A 284 -5.07 9.12 16.02
N VAL A 285 -4.73 8.57 14.86
CA VAL A 285 -5.46 8.84 13.61
C VAL A 285 -6.15 7.57 13.14
N ASP A 286 -7.45 7.65 12.91
CA ASP A 286 -8.31 6.51 12.61
C ASP A 286 -9.22 6.81 11.40
N PRO A 287 -9.29 5.95 10.36
CA PRO A 287 -10.12 6.24 9.21
C PRO A 287 -11.62 6.18 9.53
N GLU A 288 -12.42 7.02 8.85
CA GLU A 288 -13.87 6.86 8.79
C GLU A 288 -14.24 5.43 8.37
N GLY A 289 -15.14 4.81 9.13
CA GLY A 289 -15.55 3.40 8.97
C GLY A 289 -14.78 2.41 9.85
N SER A 290 -13.77 2.87 10.58
CA SER A 290 -13.20 2.15 11.72
C SER A 290 -13.80 2.60 13.06
N ILE A 291 -13.69 1.71 14.06
CA ILE A 291 -14.19 1.89 15.43
C ILE A 291 -13.08 2.09 16.48
N LEU A 292 -11.83 2.35 16.08
CA LEU A 292 -10.71 2.41 17.05
C LEU A 292 -10.75 3.68 17.90
N ALA A 293 -11.24 4.79 17.32
CA ALA A 293 -11.23 6.09 17.96
C ALA A 293 -12.16 6.21 19.16
N GLU A 294 -11.76 7.06 20.11
CA GLU A 294 -12.56 7.48 21.26
C GLU A 294 -12.71 9.02 21.26
N PRO A 295 -13.87 9.57 21.69
CA PRO A 295 -15.06 8.84 22.14
C PRO A 295 -15.86 8.23 20.98
N GLU A 296 -16.79 7.31 21.29
CA GLU A 296 -17.51 6.50 20.29
C GLU A 296 -18.31 7.34 19.28
N GLU A 297 -18.71 8.57 19.66
CA GLU A 297 -19.39 9.50 18.77
C GLU A 297 -18.58 9.83 17.51
N LEU A 298 -17.25 9.77 17.57
CA LEU A 298 -16.37 9.98 16.42
C LEU A 298 -16.50 8.86 15.36
N ASN A 299 -17.00 7.69 15.75
CA ASN A 299 -17.10 6.52 14.87
C ASN A 299 -18.43 6.46 14.12
N LYS A 300 -19.37 7.38 14.38
CA LYS A 300 -20.65 7.44 13.68
C LYS A 300 -20.44 7.86 12.22
N THR A 301 -20.64 6.92 11.30
CA THR A 301 -20.55 7.18 9.86
C THR A 301 -21.35 6.14 9.08
N ASP A 302 -21.79 6.50 7.88
CA ASP A 302 -22.41 5.59 6.92
C ASP A 302 -21.37 4.81 6.10
N LYS A 303 -20.09 5.19 6.19
CA LYS A 303 -18.98 4.52 5.49
C LYS A 303 -18.51 3.31 6.29
N THR A 304 -18.42 2.15 5.66
CA THR A 304 -17.85 0.92 6.25
C THR A 304 -16.61 0.42 5.50
N GLN A 305 -16.28 1.07 4.39
CA GLN A 305 -15.14 0.74 3.53
C GLN A 305 -14.37 2.02 3.18
N TYR A 306 -13.06 1.85 3.03
CA TYR A 306 -12.11 2.90 2.67
C TYR A 306 -10.93 2.27 1.91
N GLU A 307 -10.29 3.10 1.08
CA GLU A 307 -9.22 2.73 0.15
C GLU A 307 -7.83 2.78 0.80
N VAL A 308 -7.62 3.63 1.81
CA VAL A 308 -6.37 3.65 2.57
C VAL A 308 -6.11 2.28 3.21
N GLU A 309 -4.87 1.80 3.10
CA GLU A 309 -4.48 0.48 3.59
C GLU A 309 -3.61 0.56 4.83
N GLY A 310 -3.82 -0.36 5.78
CA GLY A 310 -2.92 -0.60 6.92
C GLY A 310 -3.29 0.08 8.23
N ILE A 311 -4.38 0.87 8.24
CA ILE A 311 -4.98 1.51 9.41
C ILE A 311 -6.48 1.21 9.47
N GLY A 312 -7.07 1.34 10.67
CA GLY A 312 -8.47 1.06 10.96
C GLY A 312 -8.82 -0.43 11.05
N TYR A 313 -9.70 -0.78 11.99
CA TYR A 313 -10.33 -2.09 12.15
C TYR A 313 -11.79 -1.99 12.61
N ASP A 314 -12.53 -3.08 12.45
CA ASP A 314 -13.89 -3.34 12.93
C ASP A 314 -13.93 -4.01 14.32
N PHE A 315 -12.77 -4.13 14.96
CA PHE A 315 -12.58 -4.62 16.34
C PHE A 315 -11.42 -3.86 17.00
N ILE A 316 -11.34 -3.90 18.33
CA ILE A 316 -10.23 -3.29 19.10
C ILE A 316 -9.14 -4.35 19.34
N PRO A 317 -7.95 -4.27 18.73
CA PRO A 317 -6.90 -5.26 18.93
C PRO A 317 -6.42 -5.32 20.38
N THR A 318 -6.09 -6.51 20.89
CA THR A 318 -5.57 -6.70 22.26
C THR A 318 -4.33 -5.85 22.57
N VAL A 319 -3.48 -5.56 21.58
CA VAL A 319 -2.26 -4.76 21.76
C VAL A 319 -2.48 -3.24 21.75
N LEU A 320 -3.68 -2.77 21.39
CA LEU A 320 -4.01 -1.34 21.41
C LEU A 320 -4.39 -0.91 22.83
N ASP A 321 -3.58 -0.05 23.43
CA ASP A 321 -3.89 0.64 24.67
C ASP A 321 -4.41 2.05 24.34
N ARG A 322 -5.73 2.25 24.41
CA ARG A 322 -6.34 3.56 24.11
C ARG A 322 -6.14 4.57 25.24
N SER A 323 -5.85 4.11 26.46
CA SER A 323 -5.68 4.99 27.64
C SER A 323 -4.47 5.91 27.57
N VAL A 324 -3.50 5.60 26.68
CA VAL A 324 -2.30 6.42 26.46
C VAL A 324 -2.46 7.41 25.30
N ILE A 325 -3.63 7.46 24.65
CA ILE A 325 -3.93 8.37 23.54
C ILE A 325 -4.74 9.54 24.08
N ASP A 326 -4.24 10.77 23.89
CA ASP A 326 -4.86 11.97 24.45
C ASP A 326 -5.99 12.50 23.57
N MET A 327 -5.92 12.27 22.25
CA MET A 327 -6.98 12.63 21.32
C MET A 327 -6.98 11.74 20.08
N TRP A 328 -8.15 11.60 19.47
CA TRP A 328 -8.32 10.93 18.19
C TRP A 328 -8.72 11.92 17.09
N TYR A 329 -8.24 11.66 15.87
CA TYR A 329 -8.60 12.37 14.66
C TYR A 329 -9.17 11.39 13.64
N LYS A 330 -10.38 11.66 13.12
CA LYS A 330 -10.96 10.86 12.04
C LYS A 330 -10.48 11.37 10.68
N SER A 331 -9.97 10.47 9.85
CA SER A 331 -9.49 10.79 8.50
C SER A 331 -10.36 10.18 7.42
N ASN A 332 -10.37 10.78 6.23
CA ASN A 332 -10.95 10.22 5.02
C ASN A 332 -9.86 9.92 3.97
N ASP A 333 -10.24 9.19 2.92
CA ASP A 333 -9.34 8.77 1.84
C ASP A 333 -8.79 9.96 1.01
N GLU A 334 -9.65 10.93 0.70
CA GLU A 334 -9.31 12.08 -0.15
C GLU A 334 -8.17 12.91 0.47
N ASP A 335 -8.33 13.32 1.72
CA ASP A 335 -7.32 14.06 2.47
C ASP A 335 -6.02 13.25 2.60
N SER A 336 -6.15 11.94 2.81
CA SER A 336 -5.01 11.04 2.99
C SER A 336 -4.16 10.94 1.71
N PHE A 337 -4.79 10.78 0.55
CA PHE A 337 -4.08 10.65 -0.71
C PHE A 337 -3.54 11.98 -1.23
N ASN A 338 -4.30 13.06 -1.08
CA ASN A 338 -3.84 14.40 -1.44
C ASN A 338 -2.64 14.83 -0.59
N MET A 339 -2.67 14.58 0.73
CA MET A 339 -1.52 14.83 1.59
C MET A 339 -0.33 13.92 1.26
N SER A 340 -0.56 12.65 0.92
CA SER A 340 0.52 11.74 0.48
C SER A 340 1.22 12.26 -0.77
N ARG A 341 0.45 12.72 -1.77
CA ARG A 341 0.99 13.35 -2.99
C ARG A 341 1.72 14.65 -2.69
N MET A 342 1.23 15.45 -1.73
CA MET A 342 1.89 16.67 -1.27
C MET A 342 3.24 16.36 -0.59
N LEU A 343 3.32 15.33 0.26
CA LEU A 343 4.58 14.85 0.86
C LEU A 343 5.62 14.46 -0.20
N ILE A 344 5.18 13.78 -1.27
CA ILE A 344 6.03 13.39 -2.38
C ILE A 344 6.51 14.64 -3.15
N ARG A 345 5.59 15.49 -3.59
CA ARG A 345 5.89 16.63 -4.45
C ARG A 345 6.68 17.73 -3.73
N ASP A 346 6.30 18.04 -2.50
CA ASP A 346 6.78 19.24 -1.82
C ASP A 346 7.98 18.93 -0.91
N GLU A 347 8.04 17.73 -0.32
CA GLU A 347 9.13 17.32 0.60
C GLU A 347 10.04 16.21 0.03
N GLY A 348 9.69 15.60 -1.11
CA GLY A 348 10.48 14.52 -1.71
C GLY A 348 10.39 13.20 -0.93
N LEU A 349 9.37 13.03 -0.08
CA LEU A 349 9.20 11.83 0.75
C LEU A 349 8.33 10.81 0.02
N LEU A 350 8.93 9.71 -0.44
CA LEU A 350 8.27 8.64 -1.21
C LEU A 350 7.47 7.68 -0.30
N CYS A 351 6.47 8.22 0.39
CA CYS A 351 5.67 7.52 1.39
C CYS A 351 4.26 7.12 0.89
N GLY A 352 3.65 6.14 1.56
CA GLY A 352 2.33 5.59 1.23
C GLY A 352 1.14 6.33 1.82
N GLY A 353 -0.08 5.84 1.54
CA GLY A 353 -1.35 6.52 1.88
C GLY A 353 -1.54 6.83 3.37
N SER A 354 -1.20 5.88 4.25
CA SER A 354 -1.31 6.08 5.71
C SER A 354 -0.33 7.13 6.26
N SER A 355 0.73 7.45 5.51
CA SER A 355 1.63 8.55 5.83
C SER A 355 0.96 9.90 5.59
N GLY A 356 0.22 10.04 4.49
CA GLY A 356 -0.61 11.21 4.25
C GLY A 356 -1.75 11.33 5.24
N THR A 357 -2.38 10.22 5.65
CA THR A 357 -3.37 10.22 6.74
C THR A 357 -2.81 10.84 8.03
N ALA A 358 -1.62 10.38 8.47
CA ALA A 358 -0.99 10.90 9.68
C ALA A 358 -0.60 12.38 9.54
N MET A 359 -0.06 12.78 8.39
CA MET A 359 0.32 14.18 8.15
C MET A 359 -0.90 15.11 8.01
N ALA A 360 -1.99 14.65 7.40
CA ALA A 360 -3.23 15.41 7.26
C ALA A 360 -3.86 15.71 8.62
N ALA A 361 -3.82 14.75 9.53
CA ALA A 361 -4.18 15.00 10.92
C ALA A 361 -3.20 15.97 11.60
N ALA A 362 -1.88 15.74 11.43
CA ALA A 362 -0.83 16.54 12.06
C ALA A 362 -0.94 18.04 11.73
N VAL A 363 -1.17 18.41 10.47
CA VAL A 363 -1.30 19.82 10.07
C VAL A 363 -2.53 20.51 10.63
N ASN A 364 -3.52 19.75 11.10
CA ASN A 364 -4.71 20.29 11.76
C ASN A 364 -4.52 20.39 13.27
N VAL A 365 -4.05 19.33 13.92
CA VAL A 365 -3.89 19.28 15.38
C VAL A 365 -2.69 20.08 15.88
N ALA A 366 -1.61 20.19 15.09
CA ALA A 366 -0.41 20.91 15.49
C ALA A 366 -0.56 22.45 15.46
N LYS A 367 -1.71 22.97 15.01
CA LYS A 367 -2.02 24.42 15.03
C LYS A 367 -2.03 25.00 16.45
N GLU A 368 -2.27 24.17 17.46
CA GLU A 368 -2.22 24.59 18.87
C GLU A 368 -0.79 24.80 19.39
N LEU A 369 0.21 24.19 18.73
CA LEU A 369 1.60 24.27 19.14
C LEU A 369 2.23 25.60 18.76
N LYS A 370 3.15 26.06 19.60
CA LYS A 370 3.84 27.33 19.47
C LYS A 370 5.22 27.16 18.82
N GLU A 371 5.83 28.28 18.48
CA GLU A 371 7.23 28.31 18.04
C GLU A 371 8.14 27.69 19.11
N GLY A 372 9.13 26.91 18.67
CA GLY A 372 10.04 26.17 19.55
C GLY A 372 9.51 24.81 20.03
N GLN A 373 8.23 24.50 19.82
CA GLN A 373 7.67 23.17 20.08
C GLN A 373 7.81 22.25 18.87
N ARG A 374 7.77 20.94 19.12
CA ARG A 374 8.00 19.89 18.10
C ARG A 374 6.89 18.86 18.05
N CYS A 375 6.37 18.62 16.85
CA CYS A 375 5.45 17.54 16.52
C CYS A 375 6.14 16.49 15.65
N VAL A 376 6.12 15.23 16.08
CA VAL A 376 6.66 14.08 15.33
C VAL A 376 5.51 13.29 14.70
N VAL A 377 5.60 13.05 13.40
CA VAL A 377 4.60 12.31 12.61
C VAL A 377 5.22 11.00 12.11
N ILE A 378 4.55 9.87 12.33
CA ILE A 378 5.01 8.57 11.84
C ILE A 378 4.58 8.38 10.38
N LEU A 379 5.53 8.14 9.47
CA LEU A 379 5.26 7.82 8.06
C LEU A 379 5.50 6.33 7.81
N PRO A 380 4.45 5.48 7.77
CA PRO A 380 4.61 4.04 7.99
C PRO A 380 5.27 3.25 6.86
N ASP A 381 5.02 3.56 5.60
CA ASP A 381 5.47 2.75 4.46
C ASP A 381 5.70 3.55 3.19
N SER A 382 6.27 2.90 2.17
CA SER A 382 6.69 3.53 0.91
C SER A 382 5.61 3.54 -0.17
N ILE A 383 5.80 4.35 -1.21
CA ILE A 383 4.95 4.34 -2.42
C ILE A 383 4.91 2.99 -3.15
N ARG A 384 5.87 2.09 -2.92
CA ARG A 384 6.00 0.81 -3.65
C ARG A 384 4.70 0.01 -3.64
N ASN A 385 3.97 0.06 -2.54
CA ASN A 385 2.72 -0.69 -2.37
C ASN A 385 1.53 -0.09 -3.15
N TYR A 386 1.70 1.07 -3.79
CA TYR A 386 0.58 1.90 -4.27
C TYR A 386 0.83 2.47 -5.67
N MET A 387 1.75 1.88 -6.43
CA MET A 387 2.17 2.38 -7.76
C MET A 387 0.98 2.51 -8.72
N SER A 388 0.06 1.55 -8.72
CA SER A 388 -1.15 1.56 -9.54
C SER A 388 -2.39 2.10 -8.82
N LYS A 389 -2.22 2.68 -7.62
CA LYS A 389 -3.31 3.27 -6.80
C LYS A 389 -3.17 4.78 -6.74
N PHE A 390 -3.09 5.39 -5.54
CA PHE A 390 -3.09 6.85 -5.37
C PHE A 390 -1.95 7.57 -6.11
N LEU A 391 -0.87 6.86 -6.47
CA LEU A 391 0.19 7.43 -7.28
C LEU A 391 -0.26 7.67 -8.73
N SER A 392 -1.21 6.89 -9.25
CA SER A 392 -1.80 7.03 -10.58
C SER A 392 -2.90 8.10 -10.60
N ASP A 393 -2.74 9.13 -11.43
CA ASP A 393 -3.78 10.16 -11.65
C ASP A 393 -5.10 9.52 -12.13
N LYS A 394 -5.00 8.55 -13.04
CA LYS A 394 -6.17 7.82 -13.56
C LYS A 394 -6.95 7.14 -12.45
N TRP A 395 -6.26 6.52 -11.49
CA TRP A 395 -6.92 5.87 -10.36
C TRP A 395 -7.54 6.90 -9.41
N MET A 396 -6.84 8.01 -9.14
CA MET A 396 -7.37 9.12 -8.32
C MET A 396 -8.65 9.71 -8.91
N VAL A 397 -8.69 9.92 -10.23
CA VAL A 397 -9.89 10.39 -10.96
C VAL A 397 -10.99 9.34 -10.93
N GLN A 398 -10.67 8.08 -11.23
CA GLN A 398 -11.65 6.98 -11.21
C GLN A 398 -12.33 6.82 -9.83
N LYS A 399 -11.60 7.07 -8.76
CA LYS A 399 -12.10 7.00 -7.38
C LYS A 399 -12.74 8.31 -6.90
N GLY A 400 -12.66 9.38 -7.69
CA GLY A 400 -13.23 10.68 -7.35
C GLY A 400 -12.44 11.48 -6.31
N PHE A 401 -11.17 11.13 -6.06
CA PHE A 401 -10.28 11.86 -5.15
C PHE A 401 -9.50 13.00 -5.84
N LEU A 402 -9.60 13.07 -7.17
CA LEU A 402 -9.05 14.14 -8.00
C LEU A 402 -10.05 14.45 -9.10
N ARG A 403 -10.27 15.74 -9.41
CA ARG A 403 -11.15 16.14 -10.51
C ARG A 403 -10.32 16.30 -11.78
N GLU A 404 -10.90 15.99 -12.94
CA GLU A 404 -10.21 16.16 -14.24
C GLU A 404 -9.81 17.63 -14.48
N GLU A 405 -10.63 18.58 -14.02
CA GLU A 405 -10.35 20.01 -14.10
C GLU A 405 -9.06 20.39 -13.37
N ASP A 406 -8.75 19.75 -12.23
CA ASP A 406 -7.54 20.01 -11.46
C ASP A 406 -6.26 19.55 -12.20
N LEU A 407 -6.39 18.60 -13.14
CA LEU A 407 -5.32 18.18 -14.04
C LEU A 407 -5.16 19.17 -15.22
N MET A 408 -6.26 19.76 -15.69
CA MET A 408 -6.25 20.65 -16.86
C MET A 408 -5.57 22.01 -16.59
N VAL A 409 -5.61 22.51 -15.36
CA VAL A 409 -4.91 23.76 -14.96
C VAL A 409 -3.38 23.66 -15.16
N LEU A 410 -2.80 22.45 -15.13
CA LEU A 410 -1.39 22.22 -15.45
C LEU A 410 -1.11 22.21 -16.97
N THR A 411 -2.15 22.01 -17.80
CA THR A 411 -2.04 21.91 -19.27
C THR A 411 -2.40 23.20 -20.02
N GLU A 412 -2.89 24.25 -19.36
CA GLU A 412 -3.02 25.57 -20.04
C GLU A 412 -1.66 26.16 -20.46
N GLN A 413 -0.54 25.60 -19.99
CA GLN A 413 0.81 25.87 -20.51
C GLN A 413 1.22 24.98 -21.69
N VAL A 414 0.43 23.98 -22.07
CA VAL A 414 0.64 23.21 -23.29
C VAL A 414 -0.19 23.85 -24.39
N LEU A 415 0.52 24.60 -25.22
CA LEU A 415 0.17 25.02 -26.57
C LEU A 415 -1.11 24.34 -27.09
N THR A 416 -2.12 25.15 -27.40
CA THR A 416 -3.05 24.80 -28.47
C THR A 416 -2.23 24.19 -29.60
N VAL A 417 -2.55 22.97 -30.01
CA VAL A 417 -2.09 22.43 -31.31
C VAL A 417 -2.85 23.21 -32.40
N GLY A 418 -2.65 24.53 -32.42
CA GLY A 418 -3.03 25.45 -33.47
C GLY A 418 -1.90 25.45 -34.49
N GLN A 419 -1.70 24.29 -35.12
CA GLN A 419 -1.02 24.07 -36.39
C GLN A 419 -0.79 22.56 -36.53
N VAL A 420 -1.86 21.82 -36.81
CA VAL A 420 -1.70 20.83 -37.87
C VAL A 420 -1.31 21.66 -39.10
N LEU A 421 -0.03 21.63 -39.46
CA LEU A 421 0.41 22.08 -40.79
C LEU A 421 -0.46 21.29 -41.78
N THR A 422 -1.46 21.95 -42.33
CA THR A 422 -2.11 21.51 -43.55
C THR A 422 -1.00 21.31 -44.55
N VAL A 423 -0.76 20.06 -44.95
CA VAL A 423 0.09 19.73 -46.09
C VAL A 423 -0.63 20.25 -47.33
N GLU A 424 -0.60 21.56 -47.53
CA GLU A 424 -0.84 22.17 -48.82
C GLU A 424 0.46 22.06 -49.60
N GLN A 425 0.35 21.52 -50.81
CA GLN A 425 1.39 21.39 -51.85
C GLN A 425 2.33 20.19 -51.73
N VAL A 426 1.90 19.07 -52.31
CA VAL A 426 2.79 18.34 -53.22
C VAL A 426 2.15 18.35 -54.61
N LEU A 427 2.89 18.93 -55.53
CA LEU A 427 2.56 19.21 -56.93
C LEU A 427 2.10 17.96 -57.70
N THR A 428 1.13 18.18 -58.57
CA THR A 428 0.83 17.34 -59.74
C THR A 428 2.06 17.24 -60.65
N VAL A 429 2.51 16.03 -60.96
CA VAL A 429 3.29 15.75 -62.17
C VAL A 429 2.59 14.66 -62.95
N GLU A 430 1.82 15.09 -63.95
CA GLU A 430 1.54 14.27 -65.12
C GLU A 430 2.85 14.11 -65.92
N GLN A 431 3.35 12.89 -66.09
CA GLN A 431 3.80 12.35 -67.38
C GLN A 431 4.35 10.92 -67.22
N VAL A 432 3.83 10.07 -68.10
CA VAL A 432 4.16 8.67 -68.36
C VAL A 432 5.65 8.50 -68.72
N LEU A 433 6.34 7.52 -68.12
CA LEU A 433 7.41 6.74 -68.77
C LEU A 433 7.48 5.32 -68.16
N THR A 434 7.69 4.36 -69.06
CA THR A 434 7.52 2.91 -68.96
C THR A 434 8.61 2.13 -68.19
N VAL A 435 8.16 1.05 -67.54
CA VAL A 435 8.80 -0.26 -67.23
C VAL A 435 10.31 -0.30 -66.94
N GLY A 436 10.66 -0.73 -65.72
CA GLY A 436 12.00 -1.24 -65.41
C GLY A 436 12.19 -1.71 -63.98
N GLN A 437 11.98 -3.01 -63.75
CA GLN A 437 12.53 -3.84 -62.66
C GLN A 437 11.91 -3.78 -61.25
N VAL A 438 11.36 -4.96 -60.92
CA VAL A 438 11.02 -5.53 -59.62
C VAL A 438 12.16 -5.41 -58.61
N SER A 439 11.83 -5.04 -57.36
CA SER A 439 12.51 -5.60 -56.19
C SER A 439 11.56 -5.74 -55.02
N MET A 440 11.47 -6.97 -54.50
CA MET A 440 10.64 -7.37 -53.37
C MET A 440 11.29 -6.98 -52.04
N VAL A 441 10.52 -6.33 -51.17
CA VAL A 441 10.62 -6.43 -49.70
C VAL A 441 9.16 -6.35 -49.22
N GLY A 442 8.52 -7.34 -48.59
CA GLY A 442 9.04 -8.36 -47.69
C GLY A 442 8.57 -8.05 -46.27
N GLN A 443 7.30 -8.37 -45.97
CA GLN A 443 6.65 -8.42 -44.65
C GLN A 443 6.34 -7.09 -43.93
N VAL A 444 5.06 -6.69 -44.01
CA VAL A 444 4.41 -5.87 -42.98
C VAL A 444 3.80 -6.84 -41.95
N LEU A 445 4.23 -6.70 -40.70
CA LEU A 445 3.70 -7.43 -39.54
C LEU A 445 2.22 -7.08 -39.31
N THR A 446 1.40 -8.12 -39.23
CA THR A 446 -0.01 -8.07 -38.83
C THR A 446 -0.12 -7.77 -37.34
N VAL A 447 -0.83 -6.70 -36.97
CA VAL A 447 -1.34 -6.53 -35.60
C VAL A 447 -2.80 -6.95 -35.60
N GLU A 448 -3.03 -8.18 -35.16
CA GLU A 448 -4.32 -8.63 -34.65
C GLU A 448 -4.55 -7.97 -33.28
N GLN A 449 -5.56 -7.12 -33.17
CA GLN A 449 -6.41 -7.12 -31.98
C GLN A 449 -7.78 -6.54 -32.34
N VAL A 450 -8.71 -7.48 -32.49
CA VAL A 450 -10.14 -7.27 -32.60
C VAL A 450 -10.64 -6.69 -31.28
N LEU A 451 -11.11 -5.44 -31.31
CA LEU A 451 -12.00 -4.88 -30.29
C LEU A 451 -13.38 -4.75 -30.91
N THR A 452 -14.28 -5.65 -30.55
CA THR A 452 -15.72 -5.51 -30.76
C THR A 452 -16.23 -4.39 -29.88
N VAL A 453 -16.56 -3.24 -30.47
CA VAL A 453 -17.36 -2.20 -29.82
C VAL A 453 -18.70 -2.16 -30.53
N GLU A 454 -19.69 -2.77 -29.90
CA GLU A 454 -21.09 -2.52 -30.19
C GLU A 454 -21.44 -1.08 -29.80
N GLN A 455 -22.12 -0.40 -30.73
CA GLN A 455 -23.07 0.69 -30.52
C GLN A 455 -22.65 1.90 -29.66
N VAL A 456 -22.21 2.97 -30.32
CA VAL A 456 -22.66 4.33 -29.96
C VAL A 456 -22.83 5.19 -31.22
N LEU A 457 -24.12 5.48 -31.51
CA LEU A 457 -24.73 6.69 -32.08
C LEU A 457 -23.85 7.65 -32.91
N THR A 458 -24.18 7.70 -34.21
CA THR A 458 -23.86 8.77 -35.15
C THR A 458 -24.65 10.05 -34.82
N VAL A 459 -23.96 11.10 -34.35
CA VAL A 459 -24.45 12.48 -34.44
C VAL A 459 -23.91 13.09 -35.73
N GLY A 460 -24.82 13.60 -36.54
CA GLY A 460 -24.60 13.99 -37.91
C GLY A 460 -24.06 15.40 -38.13
N GLN A 461 -23.81 15.63 -39.42
CA GLN A 461 -23.79 16.88 -40.17
C GLN A 461 -22.57 17.80 -39.99
N VAL A 462 -21.66 17.68 -40.94
CA VAL A 462 -20.97 18.83 -41.53
C VAL A 462 -21.63 19.09 -42.89
N PHE A 463 -22.36 20.21 -43.00
CA PHE A 463 -22.78 20.81 -44.26
C PHE A 463 -21.86 22.00 -44.57
N THR A 464 -21.30 22.06 -45.78
CA THR A 464 -21.40 23.21 -46.70
C THR A 464 -20.83 22.83 -48.07
N VAL A 465 -21.71 22.66 -49.07
CA VAL A 465 -21.94 23.55 -50.23
C VAL A 465 -20.82 23.53 -51.28
N GLY A 466 -21.15 22.97 -52.45
CA GLY A 466 -20.45 23.14 -53.71
C GLY A 466 -21.33 22.65 -54.87
N GLN A 467 -21.93 23.60 -55.58
CA GLN A 467 -22.85 23.43 -56.72
C GLN A 467 -22.37 22.43 -57.78
N VAL A 468 -23.27 21.63 -58.36
CA VAL A 468 -23.34 21.34 -59.81
C VAL A 468 -24.75 20.83 -60.22
N LEU A 469 -25.44 21.66 -61.02
CA LEU A 469 -26.33 21.43 -62.18
C LEU A 469 -27.60 20.53 -62.12
N THR A 470 -28.76 21.21 -62.18
CA THR A 470 -29.87 21.14 -63.16
C THR A 470 -30.30 19.79 -63.78
N VAL A 471 -31.59 19.42 -63.69
CA VAL A 471 -32.68 19.65 -64.68
C VAL A 471 -33.93 18.86 -64.25
N GLU A 472 -35.07 19.54 -64.39
CA GLU A 472 -36.47 19.11 -64.51
C GLU A 472 -36.81 17.60 -64.61
N GLN A 473 -37.82 17.15 -63.86
CA GLN A 473 -39.07 16.66 -64.46
C GLN A 473 -40.22 16.53 -63.44
N VAL A 474 -41.36 16.99 -63.93
CA VAL A 474 -42.72 16.99 -63.39
C VAL A 474 -43.23 15.58 -63.11
N LEU A 475 -43.98 15.38 -62.01
CA LEU A 475 -45.31 14.77 -62.05
C LEU A 475 -46.05 14.97 -60.70
N THR A 476 -47.31 15.29 -60.87
CA THR A 476 -48.32 15.84 -59.95
C THR A 476 -49.18 14.77 -59.28
N VAL A 477 -50.01 15.21 -58.31
CA VAL A 477 -51.36 14.67 -57.95
C VAL A 477 -51.30 13.40 -57.06
N GLU A 478 -51.96 13.27 -55.90
CA GLU A 478 -53.08 13.98 -55.30
C GLU A 478 -53.32 13.59 -53.81
N GLN A 479 -53.99 14.49 -53.10
CA GLN A 479 -55.09 14.25 -52.13
C GLN A 479 -54.88 13.80 -50.67
N VAL A 480 -55.31 14.74 -49.80
CA VAL A 480 -56.29 14.60 -48.68
C VAL A 480 -55.76 14.45 -47.24
N LEU A 481 -55.66 15.62 -46.60
CA LEU A 481 -56.48 16.12 -45.48
C LEU A 481 -56.79 15.21 -44.25
N THR A 482 -56.29 15.71 -43.11
CA THR A 482 -56.94 15.95 -41.80
C THR A 482 -57.30 14.81 -40.83
N VAL A 483 -56.76 15.03 -39.61
CA VAL A 483 -57.42 15.00 -38.28
C VAL A 483 -57.77 13.63 -37.72
N GLY A 484 -56.91 13.19 -36.78
CA GLY A 484 -57.23 13.28 -35.35
C GLY A 484 -58.04 12.14 -34.73
N GLN A 485 -57.39 11.50 -33.74
CA GLN A 485 -57.97 11.00 -32.48
C GLN A 485 -58.91 9.77 -32.62
N VAL A 486 -58.93 8.72 -31.80
CA VAL A 486 -58.64 8.50 -30.37
C VAL A 486 -58.50 6.96 -30.19
N LEU A 487 -57.66 6.49 -29.26
CA LEU A 487 -57.99 5.58 -28.13
C LEU A 487 -56.84 4.63 -27.75
N THR A 488 -56.51 4.75 -26.46
CA THR A 488 -55.69 3.92 -25.54
C THR A 488 -54.19 3.86 -25.75
#